data_AF-A0A3B8RNN5-F1
#
_entry.id   AF-A0A3B8RNN5-F1
#
_cell.length_a   1.000
_cell.length_b   1.000
_cell.length_c   1.000
_cell.angle_alpha   90.00
_cell.angle_beta   90.00
_cell.angle_gamma   90.00
#
_symmetry.space_group_name_H-M   'P 1'
#
loop_
_entity.id
_entity.type
_entity.pdbx_description
1 polymer ?
#
loop_
_entity_poly.entity_id
_entity_poly.type
_entity_poly.pdbx_seq_one_letter_code
_entity_poly.pdbx_strand_id
1 'polypeptide(L)'
;MFVDTHAHLFYPNFNGELDEVIQRAKDSGVDYIIVPATDLETCGKVIKLTQKYEMIYGTVGIHPHDTKDWDQSFILKIEAFTRHEKIVGIGEIGLDYFYDFSPKEKQIEAFKSQIELALKLNLPVVVHNRDASEDILKIIKQYSGTGLKAQFHCFNGTLEEARELIRHHHFISFTGNITFTKADSLREVVSKVTPEHLLLETDSPFMTPVPHRGKRNEPAYVKIVAEKIAEIRHVSPEDISRVTSYNAFKMFGIGSKPNTSFTYQIGKNLYINVTNRCNADCVFCDRKGEAVVSGYNLKMSKNDEPEADVFIKEIGDPKQYHEIVFCGFGEPTIRWDVVKKIAEYVKRNGGKTRLDTDGHGNVINKRDITMELNGLIDIVSI
;
A
#
# COMPACT_ATOMS: atom_id res chain seq x y z
N MET A 1 5.75 0.45 10.95
CA MET A 1 5.21 -0.89 10.65
C MET A 1 5.64 -1.25 9.24
N PHE A 2 6.21 -2.43 9.06
CA PHE A 2 6.48 -3.00 7.74
C PHE A 2 5.70 -4.30 7.55
N VAL A 3 5.22 -4.50 6.33
CA VAL A 3 4.62 -5.75 5.87
C VAL A 3 5.46 -6.26 4.71
N ASP A 4 6.04 -7.45 4.85
CA ASP A 4 6.68 -8.16 3.74
C ASP A 4 5.62 -9.01 3.04
N THR A 5 5.11 -8.56 1.90
CA THR A 5 3.97 -9.20 1.22
C THR A 5 4.36 -10.44 0.42
N HIS A 6 5.64 -10.82 0.35
CA HIS A 6 6.07 -12.01 -0.38
C HIS A 6 7.42 -12.54 0.13
N ALA A 7 7.39 -13.63 0.90
CA ALA A 7 8.61 -14.33 1.34
C ALA A 7 8.40 -15.85 1.44
N HIS A 8 9.25 -16.64 0.79
CA HIS A 8 9.18 -18.10 0.77
C HIS A 8 9.94 -18.75 1.93
N LEU A 9 9.38 -18.65 3.12
CA LEU A 9 10.01 -19.11 4.37
C LEU A 9 10.03 -20.64 4.59
N PHE A 10 9.34 -21.41 3.75
CA PHE A 10 9.33 -22.87 3.82
C PHE A 10 10.49 -23.53 3.05
N TYR A 11 11.30 -22.77 2.31
CA TYR A 11 12.40 -23.35 1.58
C TYR A 11 13.51 -23.87 2.52
N PRO A 12 14.23 -24.94 2.12
CA PRO A 12 15.33 -25.49 2.91
C PRO A 12 16.42 -24.49 3.28
N ASN A 13 16.50 -23.37 2.55
CA ASN A 13 17.39 -22.25 2.82
C ASN A 13 17.27 -21.68 4.23
N PHE A 14 16.18 -21.92 4.97
CA PHE A 14 15.96 -21.43 6.34
C PHE A 14 15.94 -22.55 7.39
N ASN A 15 16.24 -23.79 7.00
CA ASN A 15 16.19 -24.93 7.92
C ASN A 15 17.16 -24.75 9.09
N GLY A 16 16.66 -24.90 10.32
CA GLY A 16 17.45 -24.79 11.55
C GLY A 16 17.63 -23.38 12.09
N GLU A 17 17.21 -22.34 11.37
CA GLU A 17 17.40 -20.94 11.77
C GLU A 17 16.16 -20.05 11.59
N LEU A 18 15.02 -20.64 11.20
CA LEU A 18 13.81 -19.88 10.91
C LEU A 18 13.33 -19.03 12.10
N ASP A 19 13.43 -19.54 13.33
CA ASP A 19 13.06 -18.76 14.53
C ASP A 19 13.92 -17.48 14.66
N GLU A 20 15.22 -17.56 14.34
CA GLU A 20 16.12 -16.41 14.36
C GLU A 20 15.84 -15.43 13.21
N VAL A 21 15.51 -15.94 12.02
CA VAL A 21 15.10 -15.11 10.86
C VAL A 21 13.85 -14.30 11.20
N ILE A 22 12.86 -14.94 11.83
CA ILE A 22 11.64 -14.27 12.29
C ILE A 22 11.95 -13.22 13.36
N GLN A 23 12.86 -13.53 14.30
CA GLN A 23 13.26 -12.54 15.30
C GLN A 23 13.96 -11.33 14.68
N ARG A 24 14.88 -11.53 13.73
CA ARG A 24 15.54 -10.42 13.01
C ARG A 24 14.55 -9.56 12.22
N ALA A 25 13.51 -10.17 11.65
CA ALA A 25 12.44 -9.43 10.98
C ALA A 25 11.69 -8.52 11.97
N LYS A 26 11.29 -9.05 13.14
CA LYS A 26 10.66 -8.25 14.21
C LYS A 26 11.55 -7.12 14.69
N ASP A 27 12.82 -7.41 14.98
CA ASP A 27 13.79 -6.43 15.45
C ASP A 27 14.04 -5.31 14.42
N SER A 28 13.79 -5.59 13.14
CA SER A 28 13.87 -4.62 12.04
C SER A 28 12.56 -3.85 11.79
N GLY A 29 11.52 -4.09 12.59
CA GLY A 29 10.22 -3.42 12.49
C GLY A 29 9.26 -4.05 11.48
N VAL A 30 9.46 -5.32 11.11
CA VAL A 30 8.50 -6.11 10.31
C VAL A 30 7.46 -6.70 11.24
N ASP A 31 6.21 -6.27 11.05
CA ASP A 31 5.08 -6.69 11.88
C ASP A 31 4.35 -7.89 11.27
N TYR A 32 4.35 -8.01 9.93
CA TYR A 32 3.64 -9.06 9.21
C TYR A 32 4.45 -9.56 8.01
N ILE A 33 4.32 -10.86 7.73
CA ILE A 33 4.95 -11.52 6.57
C ILE A 33 3.90 -12.40 5.89
N ILE A 34 3.78 -12.31 4.57
CA ILE A 34 2.92 -13.17 3.75
C ILE A 34 3.81 -14.19 3.03
N VAL A 35 3.49 -15.48 3.23
CA VAL A 35 4.21 -16.61 2.63
C VAL A 35 3.33 -17.24 1.55
N PRO A 36 3.69 -17.09 0.26
CA PRO A 36 2.93 -17.68 -0.83
C PRO A 36 3.39 -19.11 -1.11
N ALA A 37 2.42 -20.03 -1.18
CA ALA A 37 2.66 -21.40 -1.62
C ALA A 37 2.95 -21.45 -3.13
N THR A 38 3.63 -22.48 -3.60
CA THR A 38 3.91 -22.70 -5.02
C THR A 38 3.24 -23.96 -5.57
N ASP A 39 2.82 -24.87 -4.69
CA ASP A 39 2.19 -26.14 -5.01
C ASP A 39 1.32 -26.64 -3.83
N LEU A 40 0.69 -27.81 -3.97
CA LEU A 40 -0.17 -28.37 -2.91
C LEU A 40 0.61 -28.80 -1.66
N GLU A 41 1.88 -29.21 -1.79
CA GLU A 41 2.70 -29.62 -0.64
C GLU A 41 3.08 -28.40 0.20
N THR A 42 3.52 -27.34 -0.48
CA THR A 42 3.90 -26.05 0.10
C THR A 42 2.68 -25.33 0.67
N CYS A 43 1.47 -25.49 0.13
CA CYS A 43 0.24 -25.05 0.80
C CYS A 43 0.15 -25.58 2.25
N GLY A 44 0.44 -26.87 2.44
CA GLY A 44 0.50 -27.47 3.77
C GLY A 44 1.63 -26.92 4.64
N LYS A 45 2.80 -26.59 4.06
CA LYS A 45 3.92 -25.96 4.77
C LYS A 45 3.59 -24.53 5.20
N VAL A 46 2.93 -23.75 4.34
CA VAL A 46 2.46 -22.39 4.64
C VAL A 46 1.50 -22.42 5.82
N ILE A 47 0.52 -23.32 5.85
CA ILE A 47 -0.39 -23.44 7.00
C ILE A 47 0.39 -23.68 8.30
N LYS A 48 1.35 -24.61 8.29
CA LYS A 48 2.19 -24.87 9.48
C LYS A 48 2.95 -23.63 9.95
N LEU A 49 3.44 -22.80 9.03
CA LEU A 49 4.10 -21.55 9.36
C LEU A 49 3.12 -20.55 10.01
N THR A 50 1.92 -20.39 9.45
CA THR A 50 0.89 -19.48 9.99
C THR A 50 0.41 -19.88 11.39
N GLN A 51 0.41 -21.19 11.69
CA GLN A 51 0.08 -21.74 13.01
C GLN A 51 1.20 -21.53 14.02
N LYS A 52 2.47 -21.63 13.58
CA LYS A 52 3.63 -21.46 14.47
C LYS A 52 3.89 -19.99 14.83
N TYR A 53 3.70 -19.06 13.90
CA TYR A 53 4.07 -17.67 14.09
C TYR A 53 2.88 -16.73 13.92
N GLU A 54 2.66 -15.87 14.92
CA GLU A 54 1.54 -14.93 14.92
C GLU A 54 1.55 -13.99 13.71
N MET A 55 2.71 -13.42 13.40
CA MET A 55 2.94 -12.46 12.31
C MET A 55 2.87 -13.05 10.89
N ILE A 56 2.81 -14.37 10.73
CA ILE A 56 2.83 -15.00 9.42
C ILE A 56 1.41 -15.28 8.93
N TYR A 57 1.14 -14.80 7.73
CA TYR A 57 -0.03 -15.11 6.92
C TYR A 57 0.39 -15.84 5.66
N GLY A 58 -0.56 -16.44 4.96
CA GLY A 58 -0.28 -17.26 3.78
C GLY A 58 -1.18 -16.95 2.60
N THR A 59 -0.68 -17.26 1.41
CA THR A 59 -1.52 -17.47 0.23
C THR A 59 -1.34 -18.89 -0.27
N VAL A 60 -2.38 -19.43 -0.90
CA VAL A 60 -2.40 -20.81 -1.41
C VAL A 60 -2.72 -20.83 -2.88
N GLY A 61 -1.98 -21.61 -3.65
CA GLY A 61 -2.09 -21.65 -5.10
C GLY A 61 -1.01 -22.53 -5.70
N ILE A 62 -1.08 -22.68 -7.02
CA ILE A 62 -0.13 -23.42 -7.84
C ILE A 62 0.56 -22.45 -8.78
N HIS A 63 1.88 -22.37 -8.63
CA HIS A 63 2.80 -21.56 -9.41
C HIS A 63 2.86 -22.08 -10.85
N PRO A 64 3.06 -21.23 -11.88
CA PRO A 64 3.11 -21.65 -13.28
C PRO A 64 4.04 -22.84 -13.55
N HIS A 65 5.17 -22.95 -12.84
CA HIS A 65 6.12 -24.06 -12.99
C HIS A 65 5.52 -25.44 -12.66
N ASP A 66 4.52 -25.49 -11.78
CA ASP A 66 3.94 -26.72 -11.24
C ASP A 66 2.56 -27.04 -11.85
N THR A 67 2.24 -26.46 -13.01
CA THR A 67 0.93 -26.61 -13.68
C THR A 67 0.87 -27.70 -14.75
N LYS A 68 1.97 -28.41 -15.03
CA LYS A 68 2.03 -29.45 -16.09
C LYS A 68 0.93 -30.51 -15.96
N ASP A 69 0.62 -30.90 -14.72
CA ASP A 69 -0.37 -31.92 -14.37
C ASP A 69 -1.69 -31.28 -13.90
N TRP A 70 -1.93 -30.01 -14.25
CA TRP A 70 -3.11 -29.27 -13.81
C TRP A 70 -4.41 -29.92 -14.30
N ASP A 71 -5.31 -30.14 -13.35
CA ASP A 71 -6.70 -30.51 -13.57
C ASP A 71 -7.62 -29.79 -12.57
N GLN A 72 -8.93 -29.83 -12.81
CA GLN A 72 -9.92 -29.13 -11.98
C GLN A 72 -10.03 -29.68 -10.54
N SER A 73 -9.47 -30.85 -10.22
CA SER A 73 -9.44 -31.37 -8.85
C SER A 73 -8.50 -30.57 -7.95
N PHE A 74 -7.50 -29.86 -8.53
CA PHE A 74 -6.61 -28.98 -7.77
C PHE A 74 -7.38 -27.84 -7.11
N ILE A 75 -8.38 -27.27 -7.79
CA ILE A 75 -9.21 -26.17 -7.25
C ILE A 75 -9.90 -26.57 -5.95
N LEU A 76 -10.43 -27.80 -5.87
CA LEU A 76 -11.07 -28.29 -4.64
C LEU A 76 -10.09 -28.41 -3.48
N LYS A 77 -8.83 -28.77 -3.75
CA LYS A 77 -7.78 -28.88 -2.74
C LYS A 77 -7.31 -27.50 -2.28
N ILE A 78 -7.14 -26.55 -3.21
CA ILE A 78 -6.79 -25.15 -2.90
C ILE A 78 -7.90 -24.52 -2.04
N GLU A 79 -9.17 -24.67 -2.44
CA GLU A 79 -10.33 -24.18 -1.69
C GLU A 79 -10.44 -24.78 -0.28
N ALA A 80 -9.95 -26.01 -0.06
CA ALA A 80 -9.91 -26.58 1.28
C ALA A 80 -8.90 -25.84 2.18
N PHE A 81 -7.74 -25.43 1.64
CA PHE A 81 -6.72 -24.71 2.40
C PHE A 81 -7.14 -23.28 2.75
N THR A 82 -7.93 -22.60 1.92
CA THR A 82 -8.41 -21.23 2.17
C THR A 82 -9.36 -21.13 3.37
N ARG A 83 -9.82 -22.26 3.93
CA ARG A 83 -10.62 -22.30 5.16
C ARG A 83 -9.82 -21.96 6.41
N HIS A 84 -8.49 -21.99 6.35
CA HIS A 84 -7.65 -21.63 7.47
C HIS A 84 -7.59 -20.09 7.61
N GLU A 85 -7.84 -19.57 8.81
CA GLU A 85 -8.11 -18.14 9.06
C GLU A 85 -6.98 -17.18 8.63
N LYS A 86 -5.74 -17.66 8.61
CA LYS A 86 -4.56 -16.89 8.19
C LYS A 86 -4.19 -17.02 6.72
N ILE A 87 -5.03 -17.69 5.93
CA ILE A 87 -4.90 -17.70 4.46
C ILE A 87 -5.68 -16.53 3.89
N VAL A 88 -4.97 -15.57 3.33
CA VAL A 88 -5.48 -14.24 2.98
C VAL A 88 -5.55 -13.98 1.48
N GLY A 89 -5.23 -14.97 0.66
CA GLY A 89 -5.19 -14.81 -0.79
C GLY A 89 -4.93 -16.12 -1.54
N ILE A 90 -5.11 -16.07 -2.85
CA ILE A 90 -4.76 -17.14 -3.77
C ILE A 90 -3.43 -16.79 -4.44
N GLY A 91 -2.43 -17.63 -4.31
CA GLY A 91 -1.07 -17.29 -4.74
C GLY A 91 -0.04 -18.27 -4.21
N GLU A 92 1.11 -18.39 -4.85
CA GLU A 92 1.54 -17.69 -6.07
C GLU A 92 0.95 -18.36 -7.33
N ILE A 93 0.35 -17.57 -8.22
CA ILE A 93 -0.27 -18.04 -9.47
C ILE A 93 0.17 -17.12 -10.62
N GLY A 94 0.08 -17.53 -11.88
CA GLY A 94 0.43 -16.63 -12.99
C GLY A 94 1.02 -17.36 -14.17
N LEU A 95 1.91 -16.69 -14.89
CA LEU A 95 2.56 -17.19 -16.10
C LEU A 95 4.07 -16.95 -16.06
N ASP A 96 4.84 -17.97 -16.43
CA ASP A 96 6.28 -17.91 -16.63
C ASP A 96 6.63 -18.58 -17.97
N TYR A 97 7.02 -17.76 -18.96
CA TYR A 97 7.42 -18.22 -20.28
C TYR A 97 8.95 -18.27 -20.46
N PHE A 98 9.70 -17.88 -19.44
CA PHE A 98 11.15 -17.96 -19.47
C PHE A 98 11.62 -19.37 -19.16
N TYR A 99 10.99 -20.03 -18.17
CA TYR A 99 11.27 -21.43 -17.84
C TYR A 99 10.20 -22.38 -18.41
N ASP A 100 10.64 -23.31 -19.26
CA ASP A 100 9.76 -24.30 -19.90
C ASP A 100 9.52 -25.53 -19.00
N PHE A 101 8.95 -25.31 -17.80
CA PHE A 101 8.63 -26.39 -16.86
C PHE A 101 7.20 -26.92 -16.99
N SER A 102 6.31 -26.11 -17.54
CA SER A 102 4.90 -26.45 -17.76
C SER A 102 4.40 -25.86 -19.08
N PRO A 103 3.58 -26.59 -19.87
CA PRO A 103 3.04 -26.09 -21.13
C PRO A 103 2.24 -24.80 -20.93
N LYS A 104 2.41 -23.85 -21.86
CA LYS A 104 1.75 -22.54 -21.83
C LYS A 104 0.23 -22.65 -21.65
N GLU A 105 -0.42 -23.57 -22.34
CA GLU A 105 -1.87 -23.77 -22.27
C GLU A 105 -2.30 -24.20 -20.85
N LYS A 106 -1.49 -25.01 -20.18
CA LYS A 106 -1.72 -25.46 -18.81
C LYS A 106 -1.52 -24.34 -17.79
N GLN A 107 -0.50 -23.50 -17.98
CA GLN A 107 -0.32 -22.32 -17.15
C GLN A 107 -1.53 -21.37 -17.25
N ILE A 108 -2.02 -21.12 -18.48
CA ILE A 108 -3.19 -20.26 -18.71
C ILE A 108 -4.47 -20.87 -18.10
N GLU A 109 -4.70 -22.17 -18.27
CA GLU A 109 -5.83 -22.88 -17.67
C GLU A 109 -5.80 -22.74 -16.14
N ALA A 110 -4.66 -23.04 -15.53
CA ALA A 110 -4.47 -22.95 -14.08
C ALA A 110 -4.64 -21.52 -13.55
N PHE A 111 -4.07 -20.54 -14.24
CA PHE A 111 -4.13 -19.14 -13.82
C PHE A 111 -5.59 -18.64 -13.79
N LYS A 112 -6.36 -18.90 -14.86
CA LYS A 112 -7.76 -18.50 -14.94
C LYS A 112 -8.63 -19.18 -13.88
N SER A 113 -8.51 -20.49 -13.73
CA SER A 113 -9.29 -21.23 -12.73
C SER A 113 -8.99 -20.76 -11.30
N GLN A 114 -7.75 -20.38 -11.00
CA GLN A 114 -7.39 -19.84 -9.67
C GLN A 114 -7.88 -18.40 -9.46
N ILE A 115 -7.91 -17.55 -10.50
CA ILE A 115 -8.57 -16.24 -10.44
C ILE A 115 -10.07 -16.40 -10.16
N GLU A 116 -10.74 -17.32 -10.84
CA GLU A 116 -12.17 -17.58 -10.65
C GLU A 116 -12.47 -18.08 -9.24
N LEU A 117 -11.60 -18.93 -8.67
CA LEU A 117 -11.69 -19.33 -7.27
C LEU A 117 -11.51 -18.12 -6.33
N ALA A 118 -10.52 -17.26 -6.59
CA ALA A 118 -10.28 -16.06 -5.79
C ALA A 118 -11.51 -15.13 -5.78
N LEU A 119 -12.13 -14.92 -6.94
CA LEU A 119 -13.37 -14.14 -7.07
C LEU A 119 -14.53 -14.78 -6.31
N LYS A 120 -14.72 -16.11 -6.44
CA LYS A 120 -15.76 -16.86 -5.70
C LYS A 120 -15.62 -16.67 -4.20
N LEU A 121 -14.38 -16.63 -3.69
CA LEU A 121 -14.07 -16.52 -2.27
C LEU A 121 -13.86 -15.08 -1.78
N ASN A 122 -13.95 -14.09 -2.67
CA ASN A 122 -13.60 -12.69 -2.39
C ASN A 122 -12.20 -12.52 -1.78
N LEU A 123 -11.24 -13.30 -2.29
CA LEU A 123 -9.83 -13.26 -1.91
C LEU A 123 -9.01 -12.54 -3.00
N PRO A 124 -7.96 -11.79 -2.63
CA PRO A 124 -7.02 -11.24 -3.60
C PRO A 124 -6.13 -12.34 -4.20
N VAL A 125 -5.47 -12.02 -5.31
CA VAL A 125 -4.47 -12.89 -5.95
C VAL A 125 -3.04 -12.32 -5.86
N VAL A 126 -2.05 -13.21 -5.73
CA VAL A 126 -0.62 -12.88 -5.87
C VAL A 126 -0.13 -13.46 -7.19
N VAL A 127 0.22 -12.57 -8.13
CA VAL A 127 0.48 -12.88 -9.53
C VAL A 127 1.98 -12.87 -9.82
N HIS A 128 2.49 -14.02 -10.26
CA HIS A 128 3.78 -14.18 -10.90
C HIS A 128 3.72 -13.77 -12.37
N ASN A 129 4.71 -13.00 -12.82
CA ASN A 129 4.90 -12.68 -14.22
C ASN A 129 6.36 -12.76 -14.63
N ARG A 130 6.66 -13.63 -15.60
CA ARG A 130 7.97 -13.69 -16.23
C ARG A 130 7.82 -13.91 -17.75
N ASP A 131 8.28 -12.93 -18.52
CA ASP A 131 8.22 -12.92 -19.99
C ASP A 131 6.83 -13.23 -20.58
N ALA A 132 5.76 -12.91 -19.81
CA ALA A 132 4.38 -13.25 -20.14
C ALA A 132 3.41 -12.05 -19.99
N SER A 133 3.93 -10.82 -19.92
CA SER A 133 3.14 -9.61 -19.63
C SER A 133 1.94 -9.41 -20.55
N GLU A 134 2.08 -9.70 -21.86
CA GLU A 134 0.98 -9.54 -22.82
C GLU A 134 -0.22 -10.44 -22.48
N ASP A 135 0.03 -11.72 -22.23
CA ASP A 135 -1.01 -12.68 -21.91
C ASP A 135 -1.61 -12.42 -20.52
N ILE A 136 -0.78 -12.06 -19.54
CA ILE A 136 -1.25 -11.67 -18.21
C ILE A 136 -2.19 -10.46 -18.30
N LEU A 137 -1.79 -9.39 -18.98
CA LEU A 137 -2.63 -8.20 -19.12
C LEU A 137 -3.92 -8.53 -19.88
N LYS A 138 -3.86 -9.36 -20.91
CA LYS A 138 -5.04 -9.82 -21.65
C LYS A 138 -6.01 -10.61 -20.78
N ILE A 139 -5.51 -11.48 -19.90
CA ILE A 139 -6.33 -12.27 -18.97
C ILE A 139 -6.92 -11.35 -17.91
N ILE A 140 -6.11 -10.53 -17.25
CA ILE A 140 -6.55 -9.65 -16.17
C ILE A 140 -7.62 -8.65 -16.64
N LYS A 141 -7.50 -8.11 -17.86
CA LYS A 141 -8.52 -7.25 -18.48
C LYS A 141 -9.89 -7.92 -18.61
N GLN A 142 -9.96 -9.25 -18.76
CA GLN A 142 -11.24 -9.98 -18.83
C GLN A 142 -11.99 -9.95 -17.49
N TYR A 143 -11.27 -9.75 -16.38
CA TYR A 143 -11.82 -9.64 -15.04
C TYR A 143 -11.99 -8.19 -14.57
N SER A 144 -11.82 -7.21 -15.46
CA SER A 144 -12.06 -5.80 -15.15
C SER A 144 -13.50 -5.59 -14.67
N GLY A 145 -13.68 -4.90 -13.54
CA GLY A 145 -15.01 -4.61 -12.95
C GLY A 145 -15.61 -5.75 -12.11
N THR A 146 -14.93 -6.89 -11.99
CA THR A 146 -15.39 -8.01 -11.13
C THR A 146 -15.08 -7.83 -9.64
N GLY A 147 -14.27 -6.82 -9.29
CA GLY A 147 -13.75 -6.62 -7.94
C GLY A 147 -12.44 -7.35 -7.63
N LEU A 148 -11.83 -8.02 -8.63
CA LEU A 148 -10.53 -8.67 -8.49
C LEU A 148 -9.47 -7.70 -7.95
N LYS A 149 -8.80 -8.09 -6.87
CA LYS A 149 -7.60 -7.42 -6.36
C LYS A 149 -6.40 -8.32 -6.63
N ALA A 150 -5.32 -7.75 -7.15
CA ALA A 150 -4.11 -8.49 -7.50
C ALA A 150 -2.86 -7.73 -7.04
N GLN A 151 -1.87 -8.45 -6.50
CA GLN A 151 -0.48 -7.99 -6.38
C GLN A 151 0.28 -8.62 -7.52
N PHE A 152 0.85 -7.79 -8.39
CA PHE A 152 1.85 -8.23 -9.36
C PHE A 152 3.19 -8.22 -8.65
N HIS A 153 3.57 -9.39 -8.16
CA HIS A 153 4.77 -9.56 -7.35
C HIS A 153 6.02 -9.45 -8.22
N CYS A 154 7.10 -9.00 -7.60
CA CYS A 154 8.41 -8.76 -8.18
C CYS A 154 8.31 -8.05 -9.54
N PHE A 155 7.56 -6.94 -9.57
CA PHE A 155 7.22 -6.26 -10.81
C PHE A 155 8.47 -5.88 -11.61
N ASN A 156 8.50 -6.32 -12.87
CA ASN A 156 9.62 -6.14 -13.80
C ASN A 156 9.21 -5.52 -15.15
N GLY A 157 7.96 -5.02 -15.25
CA GLY A 157 7.38 -4.47 -16.46
C GLY A 157 7.67 -2.99 -16.71
N THR A 158 7.00 -2.42 -17.72
CA THR A 158 7.13 -1.00 -18.09
C THR A 158 6.21 -0.09 -17.27
N LEU A 159 6.41 1.22 -17.38
CA LEU A 159 5.53 2.21 -16.76
C LEU A 159 4.10 2.15 -17.31
N GLU A 160 3.94 1.87 -18.60
CA GLU A 160 2.64 1.73 -19.26
C GLU A 160 1.88 0.52 -18.70
N GLU A 161 2.58 -0.61 -18.52
CA GLU A 161 2.01 -1.81 -17.91
C GLU A 161 1.60 -1.53 -16.46
N ALA A 162 2.47 -0.89 -15.66
CA ALA A 162 2.15 -0.51 -14.30
C ALA A 162 0.91 0.40 -14.21
N ARG A 163 0.82 1.41 -15.09
CA ARG A 163 -0.35 2.31 -15.15
C ARG A 163 -1.62 1.57 -15.51
N GLU A 164 -1.55 0.63 -16.44
CA GLU A 164 -2.70 -0.17 -16.82
C GLU A 164 -3.18 -1.03 -15.64
N LEU A 165 -2.27 -1.68 -14.90
CA LEU A 165 -2.62 -2.45 -13.71
C LEU A 165 -3.25 -1.58 -12.61
N ILE A 166 -2.68 -0.41 -12.36
CA ILE A 166 -3.17 0.55 -11.36
C ILE A 166 -4.58 1.05 -11.73
N ARG A 167 -4.85 1.27 -13.02
CA ARG A 167 -6.16 1.68 -13.53
C ARG A 167 -7.26 0.65 -13.22
N HIS A 168 -6.89 -0.63 -13.08
CA HIS A 168 -7.78 -1.72 -12.66
C HIS A 168 -7.75 -1.97 -11.14
N HIS A 169 -7.23 -1.01 -10.36
CA HIS A 169 -7.12 -1.08 -8.90
C HIS A 169 -6.26 -2.23 -8.37
N HIS A 170 -5.27 -2.67 -9.15
CA HIS A 170 -4.28 -3.65 -8.70
C HIS A 170 -3.08 -2.98 -8.04
N PHE A 171 -2.27 -3.78 -7.36
CA PHE A 171 -1.05 -3.39 -6.68
C PHE A 171 0.16 -3.96 -7.41
N ILE A 172 1.28 -3.24 -7.33
CA ILE A 172 2.59 -3.73 -7.77
C ILE A 172 3.55 -3.69 -6.58
N SER A 173 4.43 -4.67 -6.50
CA SER A 173 5.49 -4.72 -5.50
C SER A 173 6.86 -4.83 -6.15
N PHE A 174 7.86 -4.42 -5.39
CA PHE A 174 9.25 -4.43 -5.79
C PHE A 174 10.07 -5.13 -4.71
N THR A 175 11.05 -5.91 -5.14
CA THR A 175 11.99 -6.63 -4.28
C THR A 175 13.27 -5.82 -4.10
N GLY A 176 14.36 -6.46 -3.66
CA GLY A 176 15.68 -5.81 -3.65
C GLY A 176 16.21 -5.42 -5.03
N ASN A 177 15.56 -5.82 -6.14
CA ASN A 177 15.98 -5.49 -7.51
C ASN A 177 16.11 -3.98 -7.79
N ILE A 178 15.29 -3.14 -7.16
CA ILE A 178 15.34 -1.68 -7.31
C ILE A 178 16.64 -1.06 -6.78
N THR A 179 17.37 -1.80 -5.92
CA THR A 179 18.67 -1.39 -5.39
C THR A 179 19.82 -1.73 -6.35
N PHE A 180 19.59 -2.53 -7.40
CA PHE A 180 20.64 -3.00 -8.29
C PHE A 180 21.09 -1.90 -9.25
N THR A 181 22.36 -1.92 -9.67
CA THR A 181 22.92 -0.89 -10.56
C THR A 181 22.12 -0.76 -11.86
N LYS A 182 21.71 -1.88 -12.48
CA LYS A 182 21.00 -1.93 -13.77
C LYS A 182 19.47 -2.05 -13.61
N ALA A 183 18.86 -1.15 -12.84
CA ALA A 183 17.41 -1.15 -12.58
C ALA A 183 16.78 0.23 -12.79
N ASP A 184 17.35 1.06 -13.69
CA ASP A 184 16.88 2.43 -13.93
C ASP A 184 15.43 2.48 -14.43
N SER A 185 15.02 1.55 -15.28
CA SER A 185 13.63 1.44 -15.74
C SER A 185 12.66 1.19 -14.57
N LEU A 186 13.01 0.30 -13.63
CA LEU A 186 12.18 0.05 -12.46
C LEU A 186 12.11 1.25 -11.53
N ARG A 187 13.24 1.95 -11.34
CA ARG A 187 13.26 3.21 -10.57
C ARG A 187 12.42 4.29 -11.23
N GLU A 188 12.39 4.34 -12.55
CA GLU A 188 11.51 5.24 -13.30
C GLU A 188 10.04 4.91 -13.00
N VAL A 189 9.64 3.64 -13.02
CA VAL A 189 8.28 3.23 -12.61
C VAL A 189 8.00 3.69 -11.18
N VAL A 190 8.88 3.34 -10.24
CA VAL A 190 8.75 3.68 -8.82
C VAL A 190 8.65 5.18 -8.58
N SER A 191 9.24 6.04 -9.41
CA SER A 191 9.12 7.51 -9.28
C SER A 191 7.80 8.08 -9.81
N LYS A 192 7.13 7.38 -10.73
CA LYS A 192 5.98 7.91 -11.50
C LYS A 192 4.63 7.31 -11.12
N VAL A 193 4.59 6.13 -10.54
CA VAL A 193 3.33 5.48 -10.10
C VAL A 193 2.79 6.10 -8.80
N THR A 194 1.52 5.87 -8.48
CA THR A 194 0.91 6.32 -7.23
C THR A 194 1.32 5.39 -6.06
N PRO A 195 1.86 5.92 -4.94
CA PRO A 195 2.24 5.11 -3.78
C PRO A 195 1.10 4.26 -3.20
N GLU A 196 -0.15 4.67 -3.39
CA GLU A 196 -1.37 3.98 -2.93
C GLU A 196 -1.60 2.62 -3.61
N HIS A 197 -0.79 2.28 -4.61
CA HIS A 197 -0.77 0.99 -5.31
C HIS A 197 0.56 0.23 -5.16
N LEU A 198 1.44 0.69 -4.28
CA LEU A 198 2.71 0.02 -4.00
C LEU A 198 2.59 -0.90 -2.79
N LEU A 199 3.24 -2.06 -2.87
CA LEU A 199 3.49 -2.97 -1.76
C LEU A 199 5.00 -3.22 -1.62
N LEU A 200 5.42 -3.65 -0.44
CA LEU A 200 6.80 -3.97 -0.14
C LEU A 200 6.96 -5.48 0.00
N GLU A 201 8.01 -6.02 -0.60
CA GLU A 201 8.31 -7.44 -0.44
C GLU A 201 9.82 -7.69 -0.51
N THR A 202 10.24 -8.84 -0.02
CA THR A 202 11.63 -9.29 -0.17
C THR A 202 11.81 -10.31 -1.28
N ASP A 203 10.81 -11.17 -1.51
CA ASP A 203 10.94 -12.43 -2.27
C ASP A 203 12.02 -13.36 -1.68
N SER A 204 12.18 -13.32 -0.34
CA SER A 204 13.18 -14.11 0.35
C SER A 204 12.97 -15.61 0.12
N PRO A 205 14.02 -16.41 -0.13
CA PRO A 205 15.45 -16.12 0.04
C PRO A 205 16.14 -15.46 -1.17
N PHE A 206 15.40 -15.09 -2.21
CA PHE A 206 15.90 -14.55 -3.46
C PHE A 206 16.00 -13.02 -3.44
N MET A 207 16.51 -12.42 -4.52
CA MET A 207 16.45 -10.95 -4.76
C MET A 207 17.08 -10.06 -3.67
N THR A 208 18.14 -10.53 -3.00
CA THR A 208 18.81 -9.81 -1.91
C THR A 208 19.24 -8.39 -2.30
N PRO A 209 18.79 -7.34 -1.58
CA PRO A 209 19.12 -5.96 -1.90
C PRO A 209 20.60 -5.62 -1.64
N VAL A 210 21.11 -4.58 -2.29
CA VAL A 210 22.37 -3.91 -1.92
C VAL A 210 22.19 -3.29 -0.52
N PRO A 211 23.16 -3.43 0.41
CA PRO A 211 24.53 -3.93 0.24
C PRO A 211 24.73 -5.45 0.45
N HIS A 212 23.67 -6.23 0.65
CA HIS A 212 23.73 -7.65 0.99
C HIS A 212 23.76 -8.60 -0.23
N ARG A 213 23.88 -8.05 -1.44
CA ARG A 213 24.00 -8.81 -2.70
C ARG A 213 24.99 -9.97 -2.58
N GLY A 214 24.59 -11.14 -3.09
CA GLY A 214 25.39 -12.37 -3.03
C GLY A 214 25.22 -13.17 -1.74
N LYS A 215 24.49 -12.65 -0.74
CA LYS A 215 24.05 -13.40 0.44
C LYS A 215 22.58 -13.81 0.30
N ARG A 216 22.11 -14.71 1.16
CA ARG A 216 20.69 -15.07 1.26
C ARG A 216 19.87 -13.84 1.68
N ASN A 217 18.70 -13.65 1.07
CA ASN A 217 17.74 -12.63 1.50
C ASN A 217 16.94 -13.11 2.72
N GLU A 218 16.39 -12.16 3.47
CA GLU A 218 15.46 -12.45 4.56
C GLU A 218 14.48 -11.28 4.78
N PRO A 219 13.31 -11.50 5.41
CA PRO A 219 12.26 -10.48 5.56
C PRO A 219 12.72 -9.18 6.22
N ALA A 220 13.74 -9.23 7.09
CA ALA A 220 14.33 -8.04 7.71
C ALA A 220 14.81 -7.00 6.67
N TYR A 221 15.20 -7.44 5.47
CA TYR A 221 15.68 -6.55 4.41
C TYR A 221 14.57 -5.80 3.66
N VAL A 222 13.29 -6.04 3.97
CA VAL A 222 12.17 -5.25 3.40
C VAL A 222 12.32 -3.76 3.73
N LYS A 223 12.94 -3.44 4.87
CA LYS A 223 13.27 -2.06 5.26
C LYS A 223 14.18 -1.38 4.24
N ILE A 224 15.15 -2.10 3.67
CA ILE A 224 16.08 -1.57 2.66
C ILE A 224 15.31 -1.26 1.36
N VAL A 225 14.34 -2.09 1.00
CA VAL A 225 13.45 -1.84 -0.15
C VAL A 225 12.65 -0.56 0.09
N ALA A 226 12.05 -0.40 1.28
CA ALA A 226 11.30 0.81 1.65
C ALA A 226 12.16 2.07 1.62
N GLU A 227 13.37 2.01 2.18
CA GLU A 227 14.35 3.11 2.15
C GLU A 227 14.71 3.50 0.71
N LYS A 228 14.89 2.50 -0.18
CA LYS A 228 15.20 2.79 -1.58
C LYS A 228 14.03 3.44 -2.31
N ILE A 229 12.80 3.00 -2.07
CA ILE A 229 11.60 3.66 -2.62
C ILE A 229 11.50 5.10 -2.10
N ALA A 230 11.74 5.30 -0.79
CA ALA A 230 11.70 6.62 -0.18
C ALA A 230 12.72 7.59 -0.80
N GLU A 231 13.96 7.11 -1.05
CA GLU A 231 15.01 7.86 -1.75
C GLU A 231 14.56 8.30 -3.15
N ILE A 232 14.05 7.36 -3.96
CA ILE A 232 13.59 7.61 -5.34
C ILE A 232 12.46 8.63 -5.36
N ARG A 233 11.59 8.61 -4.35
CA ARG A 233 10.41 9.46 -4.27
C ARG A 233 10.61 10.75 -3.48
N HIS A 234 11.79 10.96 -2.91
CA HIS A 234 12.12 12.11 -2.06
C HIS A 234 11.16 12.29 -0.87
N VAL A 235 10.80 11.18 -0.22
CA VAL A 235 9.97 11.14 1.00
C VAL A 235 10.69 10.39 2.11
N SER A 236 10.11 10.33 3.31
CA SER A 236 10.68 9.55 4.40
C SER A 236 10.39 8.05 4.25
N PRO A 237 11.25 7.15 4.76
CA PRO A 237 10.92 5.72 4.88
C PRO A 237 9.64 5.47 5.68
N GLU A 238 9.35 6.32 6.67
CA GLU A 238 8.13 6.28 7.47
C GLU A 238 6.89 6.51 6.61
N ASP A 239 6.94 7.46 5.67
CA ASP A 239 5.85 7.71 4.72
C ASP A 239 5.57 6.49 3.85
N ILE A 240 6.62 5.87 3.30
CA ILE A 240 6.49 4.64 2.51
C ILE A 240 5.91 3.52 3.35
N SER A 241 6.42 3.33 4.57
CA SER A 241 5.94 2.29 5.49
C SER A 241 4.46 2.45 5.81
N ARG A 242 4.00 3.69 6.05
CA ARG A 242 2.59 4.01 6.36
C ARG A 242 1.68 3.72 5.18
N VAL A 243 2.04 4.20 3.98
CA VAL A 243 1.21 4.00 2.78
C VAL A 243 1.15 2.52 2.41
N THR A 244 2.30 1.85 2.32
CA THR A 244 2.35 0.45 1.90
C THR A 244 1.73 -0.51 2.93
N SER A 245 1.84 -0.20 4.22
CA SER A 245 1.11 -0.93 5.27
C SER A 245 -0.40 -0.81 5.12
N TYR A 246 -0.91 0.38 4.83
CA TYR A 246 -2.35 0.55 4.57
C TYR A 246 -2.77 -0.15 3.27
N ASN A 247 -1.91 -0.17 2.26
CA ASN A 247 -2.17 -0.94 1.03
C ASN A 247 -2.24 -2.44 1.30
N ALA A 248 -1.35 -2.99 2.13
CA ALA A 248 -1.41 -4.38 2.55
C ALA A 248 -2.71 -4.69 3.31
N PHE A 249 -3.17 -3.77 4.17
CA PHE A 249 -4.49 -3.88 4.81
C PHE A 249 -5.64 -3.86 3.79
N LYS A 250 -5.66 -2.93 2.84
CA LYS A 250 -6.70 -2.86 1.79
C LYS A 250 -6.74 -4.11 0.92
N MET A 251 -5.58 -4.70 0.66
CA MET A 251 -5.44 -5.85 -0.22
C MET A 251 -5.76 -7.16 0.50
N PHE A 252 -5.10 -7.43 1.64
CA PHE A 252 -5.12 -8.72 2.32
C PHE A 252 -5.90 -8.73 3.64
N GLY A 253 -6.34 -7.57 4.14
CA GLY A 253 -6.98 -7.46 5.45
C GLY A 253 -6.03 -7.64 6.63
N ILE A 254 -4.72 -7.59 6.41
CA ILE A 254 -3.69 -7.76 7.44
C ILE A 254 -3.31 -6.40 8.06
N GLY A 255 -3.07 -6.39 9.37
CA GLY A 255 -2.77 -5.17 10.12
C GLY A 255 -4.04 -4.44 10.54
N SER A 256 -4.00 -3.10 10.50
CA SER A 256 -5.12 -2.27 10.95
C SER A 256 -5.36 -1.10 10.02
N LYS A 257 -6.63 -0.74 9.85
CA LYS A 257 -7.01 0.56 9.28
C LYS A 257 -6.42 1.68 10.14
N PRO A 258 -5.75 2.69 9.54
CA PRO A 258 -5.24 3.82 10.29
C PRO A 258 -6.38 4.56 11.01
N ASN A 259 -6.10 4.97 12.25
CA ASN A 259 -7.01 5.83 13.02
C ASN A 259 -7.21 7.16 12.29
N THR A 260 -8.36 7.79 12.54
CA THR A 260 -8.64 9.13 12.00
C THR A 260 -7.56 10.11 12.47
N SER A 261 -6.97 10.81 11.51
CA SER A 261 -5.94 11.82 11.71
C SER A 261 -6.53 13.20 11.44
N PHE A 262 -6.32 14.14 12.36
CA PHE A 262 -6.79 15.53 12.23
C PHE A 262 -5.72 16.42 11.61
N THR A 263 -4.48 16.17 11.97
CA THR A 263 -3.29 16.71 11.30
C THR A 263 -2.54 15.59 10.59
N TYR A 264 -1.88 15.93 9.49
CA TYR A 264 -1.05 14.98 8.73
C TYR A 264 0.12 15.70 8.08
N GLN A 265 1.27 15.06 8.03
CA GLN A 265 2.48 15.63 7.44
C GLN A 265 2.77 14.99 6.09
N ILE A 266 3.01 15.82 5.08
CA ILE A 266 3.50 15.39 3.77
C ILE A 266 4.72 16.25 3.45
N GLY A 267 5.88 15.60 3.32
CA GLY A 267 7.16 16.29 3.18
C GLY A 267 7.46 17.18 4.40
N LYS A 268 7.72 18.46 4.17
CA LYS A 268 8.03 19.45 5.23
C LYS A 268 6.84 20.31 5.66
N ASN A 269 5.65 20.04 5.13
CA ASN A 269 4.44 20.79 5.42
C ASN A 269 3.53 19.98 6.35
N LEU A 270 2.88 20.66 7.28
CA LEU A 270 1.81 20.08 8.08
C LEU A 270 0.46 20.51 7.51
N TYR A 271 -0.47 19.58 7.37
CA TYR A 271 -1.80 19.80 6.85
C TYR A 271 -2.83 19.56 7.96
N ILE A 272 -3.91 20.35 7.95
CA ILE A 272 -4.95 20.33 8.96
C ILE A 272 -6.30 20.08 8.31
N ASN A 273 -6.83 18.87 8.50
CA ASN A 273 -8.16 18.49 8.04
C ASN A 273 -9.22 18.92 9.07
N VAL A 274 -9.71 20.16 8.94
CA VAL A 274 -10.57 20.81 9.94
C VAL A 274 -12.00 20.22 9.98
N THR A 275 -12.50 19.72 8.84
CA THR A 275 -13.84 19.16 8.67
C THR A 275 -13.92 18.35 7.38
N ASN A 276 -14.79 17.33 7.32
CA ASN A 276 -15.21 16.68 6.06
C ASN A 276 -16.43 17.31 5.37
N ARG A 277 -17.00 18.36 5.95
CA ARG A 277 -18.13 19.08 5.38
C ARG A 277 -17.63 20.02 4.29
N CYS A 278 -18.40 20.15 3.22
CA CYS A 278 -18.14 21.09 2.12
C CYS A 278 -19.43 21.28 1.31
N ASN A 279 -19.62 22.50 0.81
CA ASN A 279 -20.77 22.95 0.03
C ASN A 279 -20.62 22.72 -1.49
N ALA A 280 -19.41 22.48 -1.99
CA ALA A 280 -19.18 21.99 -3.36
C ALA A 280 -19.37 20.46 -3.44
N ASP A 281 -19.69 19.87 -4.60
CA ASP A 281 -19.72 18.40 -4.79
C ASP A 281 -18.87 17.98 -5.98
N CYS A 282 -17.55 17.85 -5.74
CA CYS A 282 -16.56 17.60 -6.78
C CYS A 282 -16.45 16.11 -7.12
N VAL A 283 -16.41 15.79 -8.42
CA VAL A 283 -16.28 14.41 -8.93
C VAL A 283 -14.95 13.74 -8.57
N PHE A 284 -13.91 14.53 -8.28
CA PHE A 284 -12.57 14.05 -7.93
C PHE A 284 -12.34 13.93 -6.42
N CYS A 285 -13.27 14.42 -5.59
CA CYS A 285 -13.08 14.50 -4.15
C CYS A 285 -13.53 13.21 -3.47
N ASP A 286 -12.59 12.45 -2.92
CA ASP A 286 -12.87 11.19 -2.21
C ASP A 286 -13.43 11.37 -0.78
N ARG A 287 -13.87 12.58 -0.40
CA ARG A 287 -14.42 12.82 0.96
C ARG A 287 -15.60 11.90 1.31
N LYS A 288 -16.38 11.50 0.29
CA LYS A 288 -17.53 10.60 0.44
C LYS A 288 -17.12 9.14 0.48
N GLY A 289 -15.97 8.77 -0.12
CA GLY A 289 -15.40 7.42 -0.10
C GLY A 289 -14.51 7.17 1.11
N GLU A 290 -13.28 6.71 0.91
CA GLU A 290 -12.37 6.34 1.99
C GLU A 290 -11.80 7.56 2.72
N ALA A 291 -11.66 8.69 2.02
CA ALA A 291 -11.07 9.92 2.53
C ALA A 291 -9.66 9.68 3.12
N VAL A 292 -8.81 9.01 2.35
CA VAL A 292 -7.41 8.72 2.70
C VAL A 292 -6.46 9.51 1.82
N VAL A 293 -5.42 10.10 2.42
CA VAL A 293 -4.31 10.72 1.68
C VAL A 293 -2.99 10.19 2.23
N SER A 294 -2.13 9.63 1.38
CA SER A 294 -0.78 9.15 1.77
C SER A 294 -0.79 8.30 3.04
N GLY A 295 -1.75 7.37 3.14
CA GLY A 295 -1.95 6.46 4.27
C GLY A 295 -2.58 7.07 5.52
N TYR A 296 -2.86 8.39 5.54
CA TYR A 296 -3.61 9.02 6.62
C TYR A 296 -5.11 8.89 6.37
N ASN A 297 -5.83 8.31 7.32
CA ASN A 297 -7.29 8.29 7.29
C ASN A 297 -7.80 9.64 7.80
N LEU A 298 -8.40 10.44 6.92
CA LEU A 298 -8.95 11.76 7.25
C LEU A 298 -10.47 11.72 7.37
N LYS A 299 -11.08 10.53 7.34
CA LYS A 299 -12.52 10.35 7.45
C LYS A 299 -13.00 10.70 8.86
N MET A 300 -13.94 11.63 8.93
CA MET A 300 -14.59 12.09 10.15
C MET A 300 -16.04 12.50 9.87
N SER A 301 -16.91 12.27 10.84
CA SER A 301 -18.25 12.85 10.86
C SER A 301 -18.23 14.21 11.55
N LYS A 302 -19.35 14.95 11.48
CA LYS A 302 -19.50 16.23 12.21
C LYS A 302 -19.25 16.09 13.72
N ASN A 303 -19.57 14.93 14.30
CA ASN A 303 -19.42 14.70 15.75
C ASN A 303 -17.98 14.40 16.15
N ASP A 304 -17.13 14.02 15.18
CA ASP A 304 -15.72 13.71 15.40
C ASP A 304 -14.82 14.94 15.20
N GLU A 305 -15.38 16.07 14.75
CA GLU A 305 -14.66 17.31 14.49
C GLU A 305 -14.11 17.90 15.80
N PRO A 306 -12.78 17.94 16.00
CA PRO A 306 -12.22 18.34 17.29
C PRO A 306 -12.18 19.86 17.42
N GLU A 307 -12.04 20.36 18.64
CA GLU A 307 -11.83 21.78 18.93
C GLU A 307 -10.41 22.23 18.56
N ALA A 308 -10.21 23.55 18.41
CA ALA A 308 -8.93 24.15 18.00
C ALA A 308 -7.73 23.70 18.85
N ASP A 309 -7.94 23.48 20.15
CA ASP A 309 -6.87 23.12 21.09
C ASP A 309 -6.26 21.74 20.80
N VAL A 310 -7.03 20.82 20.20
CA VAL A 310 -6.51 19.51 19.77
C VAL A 310 -5.49 19.69 18.66
N PHE A 311 -5.83 20.48 17.63
CA PHE A 311 -4.92 20.79 16.54
C PHE A 311 -3.68 21.53 17.02
N ILE A 312 -3.84 22.53 17.91
CA ILE A 312 -2.72 23.28 18.49
C ILE A 312 -1.74 22.34 19.23
N LYS A 313 -2.28 21.37 19.98
CA LYS A 313 -1.46 20.36 20.66
C LYS A 313 -0.74 19.45 19.67
N GLU A 314 -1.40 19.02 18.59
CA GLU A 314 -0.79 18.18 17.55
C GLU A 314 0.28 18.93 16.74
N ILE A 315 0.09 20.23 16.47
CA ILE A 315 1.06 21.07 15.77
C ILE A 315 2.38 21.16 16.54
N GLY A 316 2.33 21.31 17.87
CA GLY A 316 3.55 21.55 18.66
C GLY A 316 4.24 22.86 18.24
N ASP A 317 5.55 22.84 17.96
CA ASP A 317 6.28 24.02 17.47
C ASP A 317 6.03 24.24 15.96
N PRO A 318 5.33 25.31 15.55
CA PRO A 318 5.04 25.55 14.13
C PRO A 318 6.28 25.76 13.25
N LYS A 319 7.42 26.15 13.83
CA LYS A 319 8.65 26.44 13.07
C LYS A 319 9.34 25.19 12.51
N GLN A 320 8.96 24.00 12.99
CA GLN A 320 9.49 22.76 12.45
C GLN A 320 8.95 22.46 11.04
N TYR A 321 7.85 23.10 10.66
CA TYR A 321 7.22 22.97 9.36
C TYR A 321 7.56 24.16 8.46
N HIS A 322 7.64 23.91 7.16
CA HIS A 322 7.82 24.98 6.17
C HIS A 322 6.56 25.87 6.10
N GLU A 323 5.38 25.26 6.20
CA GLU A 323 4.09 25.92 6.40
C GLU A 323 3.06 24.95 7.02
N ILE A 324 1.99 25.53 7.57
CA ILE A 324 0.82 24.83 8.06
C ILE A 324 -0.36 25.15 7.13
N VAL A 325 -0.93 24.13 6.52
CA VAL A 325 -1.95 24.26 5.49
C VAL A 325 -3.30 23.81 6.04
N PHE A 326 -4.28 24.69 6.06
CA PHE A 326 -5.69 24.33 6.28
C PHE A 326 -6.22 23.71 5.00
N CYS A 327 -6.21 22.38 4.94
CA CYS A 327 -6.51 21.58 3.75
C CYS A 327 -6.84 20.14 4.16
N GLY A 328 -7.51 19.40 3.28
CA GLY A 328 -7.88 18.02 3.50
C GLY A 328 -9.06 17.64 2.62
N PHE A 329 -9.97 16.86 3.17
CA PHE A 329 -11.25 16.58 2.53
C PHE A 329 -12.27 17.50 3.18
N GLY A 330 -12.71 18.58 2.53
CA GLY A 330 -13.71 19.50 3.09
C GLY A 330 -13.38 20.97 2.83
N GLU A 331 -14.25 21.86 3.29
CA GLU A 331 -14.09 23.31 3.17
C GLU A 331 -13.74 23.90 4.54
N PRO A 332 -12.48 24.31 4.78
CA PRO A 332 -12.04 24.77 6.10
C PRO A 332 -12.83 25.97 6.63
N THR A 333 -13.30 26.86 5.74
CA THR A 333 -14.05 28.06 6.16
C THR A 333 -15.44 27.76 6.73
N ILE A 334 -15.95 26.53 6.62
CA ILE A 334 -17.14 26.08 7.38
C ILE A 334 -16.90 26.12 8.90
N ARG A 335 -15.65 25.97 9.33
CA ARG A 335 -15.23 26.10 10.73
C ARG A 335 -14.27 27.26 10.90
N TRP A 336 -14.59 28.41 10.30
CA TRP A 336 -13.71 29.57 10.26
C TRP A 336 -13.20 30.01 11.64
N ASP A 337 -14.02 29.96 12.69
CA ASP A 337 -13.58 30.33 14.05
C ASP A 337 -12.51 29.38 14.63
N VAL A 338 -12.54 28.10 14.24
CA VAL A 338 -11.49 27.13 14.59
C VAL A 338 -10.22 27.42 13.81
N VAL A 339 -10.34 27.67 12.51
CA VAL A 339 -9.21 28.05 11.64
C VAL A 339 -8.50 29.28 12.20
N LYS A 340 -9.24 30.33 12.57
CA LYS A 340 -8.67 31.56 13.17
C LYS A 340 -7.87 31.26 14.43
N LYS A 341 -8.44 30.51 15.39
CA LYS A 341 -7.75 30.17 16.64
C LYS A 341 -6.43 29.45 16.39
N ILE A 342 -6.42 28.50 15.46
CA ILE A 342 -5.21 27.76 15.10
C ILE A 342 -4.22 28.71 14.41
N ALA A 343 -4.67 29.51 13.45
CA ALA A 343 -3.83 30.46 12.72
C ALA A 343 -3.18 31.48 13.68
N GLU A 344 -3.93 32.04 14.63
CA GLU A 344 -3.40 32.92 15.68
C GLU A 344 -2.28 32.24 16.48
N TYR A 345 -2.48 30.98 16.88
CA TYR A 345 -1.43 30.21 17.55
C TYR A 345 -0.19 30.09 16.66
N VAL A 346 -0.36 29.68 15.40
CA VAL A 346 0.75 29.50 14.45
C VAL A 346 1.52 30.79 14.25
N LYS A 347 0.84 31.91 14.01
CA LYS A 347 1.46 33.21 13.75
C LYS A 347 2.20 33.76 14.98
N ARG A 348 1.60 33.67 16.17
CA ARG A 348 2.27 34.08 17.43
C ARG A 348 3.55 33.29 17.70
N ASN A 349 3.63 32.05 17.22
CA ASN A 349 4.79 31.18 17.39
C ASN A 349 5.72 31.16 16.15
N GLY A 350 5.54 32.10 15.21
CA GLY A 350 6.46 32.32 14.08
C GLY A 350 6.30 31.35 12.91
N GLY A 351 5.19 30.60 12.85
CA GLY A 351 4.88 29.74 11.70
C GLY A 351 4.23 30.50 10.54
N LYS A 352 4.10 29.79 9.42
CA LYS A 352 3.43 30.25 8.21
C LYS A 352 2.14 29.46 7.98
N THR A 353 1.12 30.13 7.45
CA THR A 353 -0.21 29.56 7.23
C THR A 353 -0.66 29.68 5.78
N ARG A 354 -1.29 28.62 5.28
CA ARG A 354 -1.99 28.62 4.00
C ARG A 354 -3.43 28.14 4.20
N LEU A 355 -4.37 28.78 3.52
CA LEU A 355 -5.75 28.31 3.41
C LEU A 355 -6.01 27.80 2.00
N ASP A 356 -6.34 26.51 1.88
CA ASP A 356 -6.87 25.93 0.65
C ASP A 356 -8.41 25.89 0.79
N THR A 357 -9.13 26.52 -0.13
CA THR A 357 -10.58 26.73 -0.01
C THR A 357 -11.26 26.67 -1.37
N ASP A 358 -12.55 26.34 -1.43
CA ASP A 358 -13.38 26.42 -2.64
C ASP A 358 -13.79 27.87 -3.00
N GLY A 359 -13.36 28.86 -2.21
CA GLY A 359 -13.63 30.28 -2.43
C GLY A 359 -15.00 30.76 -1.94
N HIS A 360 -15.81 29.90 -1.32
CA HIS A 360 -17.16 30.25 -0.86
C HIS A 360 -17.23 30.79 0.59
N GLY A 361 -16.09 31.09 1.22
CA GLY A 361 -16.00 31.46 2.63
C GLY A 361 -16.96 32.56 3.08
N ASN A 362 -17.15 33.62 2.29
CA ASN A 362 -18.08 34.70 2.60
C ASN A 362 -19.55 34.23 2.59
N VAL A 363 -19.91 33.39 1.62
CA VAL A 363 -21.26 32.83 1.49
C VAL A 363 -21.56 31.89 2.66
N ILE A 364 -20.61 31.03 3.01
CA ILE A 364 -20.72 30.06 4.11
C ILE A 364 -20.90 30.78 5.45
N ASN A 365 -20.11 31.82 5.70
CA ASN A 365 -20.10 32.54 6.98
C ASN A 365 -21.12 33.70 7.05
N LYS A 366 -21.84 33.98 5.96
CA LYS A 366 -22.83 35.05 5.82
C LYS A 366 -22.30 36.45 6.18
N ARG A 367 -21.00 36.66 5.98
CA ARG A 367 -20.28 37.92 6.23
C ARG A 367 -18.98 37.94 5.43
N ASP A 368 -18.36 39.10 5.31
CA ASP A 368 -17.05 39.21 4.68
C ASP A 368 -15.94 38.75 5.64
N ILE A 369 -15.34 37.59 5.37
CA ILE A 369 -14.23 37.04 6.15
C ILE A 369 -12.86 37.42 5.58
N THR A 370 -12.79 38.07 4.41
CA THR A 370 -11.51 38.38 3.75
C THR A 370 -10.65 39.32 4.61
N MET A 371 -11.28 40.28 5.28
CA MET A 371 -10.63 41.17 6.24
C MET A 371 -10.15 40.42 7.49
N GLU A 372 -10.83 39.34 7.88
CA GLU A 372 -10.43 38.48 9.01
C GLU A 372 -9.20 37.62 8.68
N LEU A 373 -8.86 37.42 7.40
CA LEU A 373 -7.65 36.68 7.00
C LEU A 373 -6.36 37.44 7.31
N ASN A 374 -6.43 38.78 7.34
CA ASN A 374 -5.26 39.63 7.42
C ASN A 374 -4.43 39.37 8.69
N GLY A 375 -3.14 39.09 8.50
CA GLY A 375 -2.22 38.73 9.60
C GLY A 375 -2.39 37.30 10.14
N LEU A 376 -3.42 36.56 9.71
CA LEU A 376 -3.67 35.18 10.11
C LEU A 376 -3.31 34.17 9.02
N ILE A 377 -3.60 34.47 7.76
CA ILE A 377 -3.38 33.60 6.59
C ILE A 377 -2.37 34.26 5.65
N ASP A 378 -1.23 33.62 5.41
CA ASP A 378 -0.17 34.17 4.55
C ASP A 378 -0.45 33.92 3.05
N ILE A 379 -1.05 32.78 2.72
CA ILE A 379 -1.35 32.36 1.34
C ILE A 379 -2.79 31.81 1.28
N VAL A 380 -3.53 32.19 0.25
CA VAL A 380 -4.83 31.58 -0.08
C VAL A 380 -4.71 30.87 -1.43
N SER A 381 -5.09 29.60 -1.48
CA SER A 381 -5.22 28.81 -2.72
C SER A 381 -6.70 28.48 -2.92
N ILE A 382 -7.22 28.75 -4.12
CA ILE A 382 -8.62 28.53 -4.50
C ILE A 382 -8.68 27.45 -5.58
#